data_AF-A0A2P2DDE7-F1
#
_entry.id   AF-A0A2P2DDE7-F1
#
_cell.length_a   1.000
_cell.length_b   1.000
_cell.length_c   1.000
_cell.angle_alpha   90.00
_cell.angle_beta   90.00
_cell.angle_gamma   90.00
#
_symmetry.space_group_name_H-M   'P 1'
#
loop_
_entity.id
_entity.type
_entity.pdbx_description
1 polymer ?
#
loop_
_entity_poly.entity_id
_entity_poly.type
_entity_poly.pdbx_seq_one_letter_code
_entity_poly.pdbx_strand_id
1 'polypeptide(L)'
;MGDFENGKGVIFLLETLIYPAGYVGMSLSENQTKLIHRINRIQGQLEAIKNTIVTEEQDCEKAILLLKAAHQAMKKFGEAYIHEYMDTCFKEKKSTQNIESDVKKAISAAFSL
;
A
#
# COMPACT_ATOMS: atom_id res chain seq x y z
N MET A 1 -3.86 -34.52 -26.82
CA MET A 1 -3.09 -35.26 -25.82
C MET A 1 -2.20 -34.24 -25.10
N GLY A 2 -2.52 -33.89 -23.86
CA GLY A 2 -1.71 -33.01 -23.01
C GLY A 2 -2.37 -31.66 -22.71
N ASP A 3 -2.86 -31.52 -21.48
CA ASP A 3 -3.88 -30.60 -20.99
C ASP A 3 -3.42 -29.16 -20.69
N PHE A 4 -4.32 -28.22 -20.98
CA PHE A 4 -4.24 -26.79 -20.64
C PHE A 4 -4.62 -26.64 -19.16
N GLU A 5 -3.64 -26.38 -18.28
CA GLU A 5 -3.90 -26.15 -16.85
C GLU A 5 -4.69 -24.83 -16.64
N ASN A 6 -5.97 -24.99 -16.31
CA ASN A 6 -7.00 -23.98 -16.02
C ASN A 6 -6.74 -23.13 -14.74
N GLY A 7 -5.57 -22.52 -14.60
CA GLY A 7 -5.27 -21.64 -13.46
C GLY A 7 -4.29 -20.49 -13.75
N LYS A 8 -3.54 -20.55 -14.85
CA LYS A 8 -2.50 -19.56 -15.17
C LYS A 8 -3.02 -18.34 -15.93
N GLY A 9 -4.13 -18.48 -16.65
CA GLY A 9 -4.71 -17.40 -17.46
C GLY A 9 -5.35 -16.28 -16.64
N VAL A 10 -5.94 -16.59 -15.47
CA VAL A 10 -6.61 -15.58 -14.62
C VAL A 10 -5.58 -14.77 -13.82
N ILE A 11 -4.48 -15.39 -13.39
CA ILE A 11 -3.35 -14.71 -12.74
C ILE A 11 -2.68 -13.74 -13.72
N PHE A 12 -2.48 -14.16 -14.97
CA PHE A 12 -1.85 -13.32 -16.01
C PHE A 12 -2.69 -12.06 -16.32
N LEU A 13 -4.02 -12.15 -16.27
CA LEU A 13 -4.92 -11.01 -16.48
C LEU A 13 -4.91 -10.01 -15.32
N LEU A 14 -4.67 -10.45 -14.07
CA LEU A 14 -4.53 -9.54 -12.93
C LEU A 14 -3.20 -8.80 -12.93
N GLU A 15 -2.12 -9.43 -13.42
CA GLU A 15 -0.82 -8.77 -13.57
C GLU A 15 -0.87 -7.62 -14.58
N THR A 16 -1.65 -7.74 -15.67
CA THR A 16 -1.69 -6.71 -16.73
C THR A 16 -2.61 -5.53 -16.41
N LEU A 17 -3.59 -5.70 -15.52
CA LEU A 17 -4.52 -4.62 -15.14
C LEU A 17 -3.98 -3.74 -14.00
N ILE A 18 -3.00 -4.24 -13.23
CA ILE A 18 -2.34 -3.48 -12.15
C ILE A 18 -0.97 -2.93 -12.61
N TYR A 19 -0.29 -3.57 -13.56
CA TYR A 19 1.01 -3.11 -14.09
C TYR A 19 1.01 -3.03 -15.62
N PRO A 20 0.93 -1.83 -16.24
CA PRO A 20 1.13 -1.70 -17.68
C PRO A 20 2.58 -2.06 -18.05
N ALA A 21 2.75 -2.60 -19.27
CA ALA A 21 3.97 -3.20 -19.84
C ALA A 21 5.22 -2.29 -19.96
N GLY A 22 5.27 -1.15 -19.25
CA GLY A 22 6.41 -0.22 -19.19
C GLY A 22 7.30 -0.34 -17.94
N TYR A 23 7.00 -1.25 -17.01
CA TYR A 23 7.75 -1.43 -15.74
C TYR A 23 8.87 -2.49 -15.79
N VAL A 24 9.11 -3.10 -16.95
CA VAL A 24 10.13 -4.15 -17.11
C VAL A 24 11.47 -3.49 -17.42
N GLY A 25 12.23 -3.10 -16.39
CA GLY A 25 13.63 -2.67 -16.59
C GLY A 25 14.26 -1.75 -15.54
N MET A 26 13.57 -1.39 -14.45
CA MET A 26 14.14 -0.53 -13.40
C MET A 26 14.48 -1.37 -12.15
N SER A 27 15.73 -1.34 -11.71
CA SER A 27 16.13 -1.91 -10.42
C SER A 27 15.54 -1.04 -9.31
N LEU A 28 14.59 -1.60 -8.56
CA LEU A 28 14.00 -0.93 -7.41
C LEU A 28 15.04 -0.80 -6.29
N SER A 29 15.07 0.35 -5.62
CA SER A 29 15.86 0.51 -4.40
C SER A 29 15.28 -0.38 -3.29
N GLU A 30 16.12 -0.74 -2.31
CA GLU A 30 15.68 -1.54 -1.16
C GLU A 30 14.49 -0.90 -0.42
N ASN A 31 14.47 0.43 -0.33
CA ASN A 31 13.39 1.18 0.30
C ASN A 31 12.10 1.17 -0.52
N GLN A 32 12.20 1.28 -1.85
CA GLN A 32 11.04 1.13 -2.75
C GLN A 32 10.42 -0.25 -2.62
N THR A 33 11.24 -1.31 -2.58
CA THR A 33 10.79 -2.69 -2.36
C THR A 33 10.07 -2.83 -1.02
N LYS A 34 10.60 -2.23 0.06
CA LYS A 34 9.94 -2.22 1.38
C LYS A 34 8.58 -1.52 1.36
N LEU A 35 8.44 -0.41 0.64
CA LEU A 35 7.16 0.29 0.50
C LEU A 35 6.14 -0.53 -0.29
N ILE A 36 6.57 -1.16 -1.38
CA ILE A 36 5.71 -2.06 -2.18
C ILE A 36 5.23 -3.24 -1.34
N HIS A 37 6.13 -3.87 -0.58
CA HIS A 37 5.73 -4.96 0.32
C HIS A 37 4.70 -4.52 1.37
N ARG A 38 4.78 -3.28 1.89
CA ARG A 38 3.78 -2.74 2.81
C ARG A 38 2.42 -2.58 2.12
N ILE A 39 2.38 -2.03 0.90
CA ILE A 39 1.14 -1.92 0.12
C ILE A 39 0.52 -3.29 -0.16
N ASN A 40 1.31 -4.28 -0.61
CA ASN A 40 0.80 -5.61 -0.93
C ASN A 40 0.12 -6.27 0.28
N ARG A 41 0.67 -6.05 1.49
CA ARG A 41 0.05 -6.54 2.73
C ARG A 41 -1.27 -5.83 3.03
N ILE A 42 -1.34 -4.52 2.80
CA ILE A 42 -2.58 -3.75 2.96
C ILE A 42 -3.64 -4.22 1.97
N GLN A 43 -3.28 -4.46 0.71
CA GLN A 43 -4.19 -5.01 -0.29
C GLN A 43 -4.79 -6.34 0.16
N GLY A 44 -3.97 -7.26 0.72
CA GLY A 44 -4.47 -8.50 1.30
C GLY A 44 -5.46 -8.29 2.46
N GLN A 45 -5.25 -7.27 3.29
CA GLN A 45 -6.19 -6.90 4.36
C GLN A 45 -7.50 -6.34 3.79
N LEU A 46 -7.45 -5.53 2.74
CA LEU A 46 -8.64 -4.98 2.07
C LEU A 46 -9.46 -6.08 1.38
N GLU A 47 -8.80 -7.05 0.73
CA GLU A 47 -9.49 -8.21 0.17
C GLU A 47 -10.14 -9.07 1.26
N ALA A 48 -9.49 -9.25 2.42
CA ALA A 48 -10.10 -9.93 3.55
C ALA A 48 -11.37 -9.21 4.05
N ILE A 49 -11.36 -7.87 4.12
CA ILE A 49 -12.54 -7.07 4.47
C ILE A 49 -13.63 -7.24 3.42
N LYS A 50 -13.29 -7.14 2.13
CA LYS A 50 -14.26 -7.36 1.04
C LYS A 50 -14.94 -8.73 1.15
N ASN A 51 -14.18 -9.78 1.47
CA ASN A 51 -14.73 -11.11 1.66
C ASN A 51 -15.76 -11.17 2.80
N THR A 52 -15.60 -10.40 3.88
CA THR A 52 -16.61 -10.33 4.96
C THR A 52 -17.95 -9.74 4.54
N ILE A 53 -17.99 -8.96 3.45
CA ILE A 53 -19.22 -8.35 2.93
C ILE A 53 -20.03 -9.37 2.10
N VAL A 54 -19.33 -10.28 1.42
CA VAL A 54 -19.95 -11.26 0.50
C VAL A 54 -20.40 -12.53 1.20
N THR A 55 -19.95 -12.77 2.44
CA THR A 55 -20.33 -13.95 3.23
C THR A 55 -21.69 -13.75 3.91
N GLU A 56 -22.54 -14.79 3.87
CA GLU A 56 -23.90 -14.76 4.43
C GLU A 56 -23.92 -14.63 5.96
N GLU A 57 -22.88 -15.11 6.66
CA GLU A 57 -22.68 -14.88 8.09
C GLU A 57 -21.82 -13.64 8.33
N GLN A 58 -22.46 -12.53 8.71
CA GLN A 58 -21.76 -11.32 9.10
C GLN A 58 -21.18 -11.44 10.52
N ASP A 59 -19.90 -11.80 10.60
CA ASP A 59 -19.11 -11.66 11.81
C ASP A 59 -18.60 -10.20 11.94
N CYS A 60 -19.43 -9.37 12.57
CA CYS A 60 -19.14 -7.96 12.79
C CYS A 60 -17.86 -7.72 13.61
N GLU A 61 -17.57 -8.59 14.59
CA GLU A 61 -16.38 -8.44 15.43
C GLU A 61 -15.11 -8.65 14.59
N LYS A 62 -15.08 -9.72 13.79
CA LYS A 62 -13.99 -9.99 12.85
C LYS A 62 -13.82 -8.87 11.83
N ALA A 63 -14.91 -8.35 11.27
CA ALA A 63 -14.86 -7.23 10.33
C ALA A 63 -14.26 -5.98 10.98
N ILE A 64 -14.65 -5.63 12.21
CA ILE A 64 -14.10 -4.50 12.96
C ILE A 64 -12.59 -4.67 13.22
N LEU A 65 -12.15 -5.88 13.60
CA LEU A 65 -10.74 -6.17 13.82
C LEU A 65 -9.91 -6.02 12.53
N LEU A 66 -10.43 -6.53 11.40
CA LEU A 66 -9.77 -6.38 10.09
C LEU A 66 -9.69 -4.91 9.66
N LEU A 67 -10.78 -4.15 9.82
CA LEU A 67 -10.81 -2.71 9.54
C LEU A 67 -9.78 -1.94 10.38
N LYS A 68 -9.71 -2.22 11.68
CA LYS A 68 -8.71 -1.63 12.58
C LYS A 68 -7.28 -1.95 12.12
N ALA A 69 -7.02 -3.20 11.74
CA ALA A 69 -5.70 -3.63 11.27
C ALA A 69 -5.30 -2.94 9.96
N ALA A 70 -6.22 -2.86 8.99
CA ALA A 70 -6.01 -2.18 7.72
C ALA A 70 -5.75 -0.68 7.91
N HIS A 71 -6.53 -0.02 8.76
CA HIS A 71 -6.35 1.39 9.09
C HIS A 71 -4.97 1.66 9.70
N GLN A 72 -4.54 0.84 10.66
CA GLN A 72 -3.23 0.99 11.29
C GLN A 72 -2.07 0.69 10.32
N ALA A 73 -2.24 -0.28 9.43
CA ALA A 73 -1.26 -0.56 8.39
C ALA A 73 -1.13 0.62 7.41
N MET A 74 -2.25 1.24 7.01
CA MET A 74 -2.27 2.43 6.17
C MET A 74 -1.57 3.62 6.82
N LYS A 75 -1.79 3.87 8.11
CA LYS A 75 -1.10 4.94 8.84
C LYS A 75 0.42 4.76 8.82
N LYS A 76 0.88 3.56 9.18
CA LYS A 76 2.32 3.20 9.17
C LYS A 76 2.93 3.21 7.79
N PHE A 77 2.14 2.92 6.76
CA PHE A 77 2.58 3.07 5.37
C PHE A 77 2.76 4.54 5.00
N GLY A 78 1.77 5.39 5.31
CA GLY A 78 1.84 6.84 5.04
C GLY A 78 3.06 7.50 5.68
N GLU A 79 3.34 7.20 6.95
CA GLU A 79 4.54 7.67 7.63
C GLU A 79 5.83 7.23 6.91
N ALA A 80 5.94 5.95 6.57
CA ALA A 80 7.12 5.42 5.89
C ALA A 80 7.31 6.01 4.48
N TYR A 81 6.23 6.17 3.72
CA TYR A 81 6.26 6.77 2.39
C TYR A 81 6.76 8.21 2.45
N ILE A 82 6.19 9.01 3.36
CA ILE A 82 6.60 10.41 3.49
C ILE A 82 8.05 10.49 3.93
N HIS A 83 8.50 9.66 4.88
CA HIS A 83 9.89 9.68 5.29
C HIS A 83 10.86 9.37 4.15
N GLU A 84 10.52 8.41 3.28
CA GLU A 84 11.34 8.05 2.11
C GLU A 84 11.37 9.16 1.06
N TYR A 85 10.24 9.80 0.80
CA TYR A 85 10.12 10.79 -0.28
C TYR A 85 10.15 12.24 0.21
N MET A 86 10.42 12.48 1.49
CA MET A 86 10.34 13.80 2.14
C MET A 86 11.18 14.82 1.37
N ASP A 87 12.46 14.53 1.19
CA ASP A 87 13.41 15.40 0.49
C ASP A 87 12.93 15.70 -0.92
N THR A 88 12.37 14.71 -1.63
CA THR A 88 11.86 14.87 -2.99
C THR A 88 10.58 15.72 -3.01
N CYS A 89 9.66 15.50 -2.07
CA CYS A 89 8.43 16.27 -1.92
C CYS A 89 8.68 17.75 -1.58
N PHE A 90 9.78 18.06 -0.87
CA PHE A 90 10.06 19.42 -0.39
C PHE A 90 11.20 20.13 -1.13
N LYS A 91 12.06 19.43 -1.90
CA LYS A 91 13.13 20.04 -2.70
C LYS A 91 12.64 21.02 -3.77
N GLU A 92 11.44 20.83 -4.32
CA GLU A 92 10.85 21.76 -5.30
C GLU A 92 10.25 23.03 -4.65
N LYS A 93 9.96 23.03 -3.34
CA LYS A 93 9.40 24.18 -2.59
C LYS A 93 10.46 25.00 -1.86
N LYS A 94 11.64 25.12 -2.47
CA LYS A 94 12.91 25.61 -1.89
C LYS A 94 12.98 27.09 -1.47
N SER A 95 11.91 27.75 -1.02
CA SER A 95 11.97 29.12 -0.50
C SER A 95 11.67 29.29 1.00
N THR A 96 11.42 28.23 1.78
CA THR A 96 11.08 28.45 3.20
C THR A 96 11.68 27.37 4.11
N GLN A 97 12.88 27.64 4.63
CA GLN A 97 13.68 26.73 5.46
C GLN A 97 13.02 26.34 6.81
N ASN A 98 11.89 26.96 7.19
CA ASN A 98 11.16 26.64 8.43
C ASN A 98 9.98 25.67 8.24
N ILE A 99 9.53 25.41 7.01
CA ILE A 99 8.30 24.62 6.76
C ILE A 99 8.55 23.11 6.93
N GLU A 100 9.74 22.63 6.58
CA GLU A 100 10.03 21.19 6.52
C GLU A 100 9.95 20.50 7.90
N SER A 101 10.52 21.11 8.94
CA SER A 101 10.47 20.60 10.33
C SER A 101 9.04 20.51 10.85
N ASP A 102 8.25 21.56 10.62
CA ASP A 102 6.90 21.67 11.18
C ASP A 102 5.92 20.75 10.44
N VAL A 103 6.12 20.58 9.13
CA VAL A 103 5.38 19.59 8.35
C VAL A 103 5.75 18.17 8.75
N LYS A 104 7.04 17.88 9.00
CA LYS A 104 7.46 16.55 9.49
C LYS A 104 6.80 16.19 10.83
N LYS A 105 6.72 17.15 11.76
CA LYS A 105 6.03 16.98 13.05
C LYS A 105 4.53 16.78 12.88
N ALA A 106 3.88 17.59 12.04
CA ALA A 106 2.45 17.48 11.78
C ALA A 106 2.07 16.13 11.14
N ILE A 107 2.90 15.64 10.23
CA ILE A 107 2.72 14.34 9.57
C ILE A 107 2.88 13.20 10.57
N SER A 108 3.97 13.19 11.35
CA SER A 108 4.16 12.15 12.37
C SER A 108 2.99 12.14 13.37
N ALA A 109 2.50 13.31 13.80
CA ALA A 109 1.33 13.41 14.68
C ALA A 109 0.05 12.83 14.05
N ALA A 110 -0.19 13.06 12.76
CA ALA A 110 -1.38 12.56 12.06
C ALA A 110 -1.42 11.03 11.94
N PHE A 111 -0.24 10.39 11.85
CA PHE A 111 -0.12 8.95 11.61
C PHE A 111 0.19 8.12 12.87
N SER A 112 0.49 8.75 14.02
CA SER A 112 0.87 8.05 15.27
C SER A 112 -0.30 7.64 16.20
N LEU A 113 -1.54 8.03 15.90
CA LEU A 113 -2.74 7.79 16.76
C LEU A 113 -3.46 6.46 16.48
#